data_AF-A0A258X2I5-F1
#
_entry.id   AF-A0A258X2I5-F1
#
_cell.length_a   1.000
_cell.length_b   1.000
_cell.length_c   1.000
_cell.angle_alpha   90.00
_cell.angle_beta   90.00
_cell.angle_gamma   90.00
#
_symmetry.space_group_name_H-M   'P 1'
#
loop_
_entity.id
_entity.type
_entity.pdbx_description
1 polymer ?
#
loop_
_entity_poly.entity_id
_entity_poly.type
_entity_poly.pdbx_seq_one_letter_code
_entity_poly.pdbx_strand_id
1 'polypeptide(L)'
;MLPIILQAAENFCIHQIGLPHTTVDTNEKKRTLIAYLDIETKDGEKHRAYLGCDKLLIQHIAEIYLGEESSDEETLMDMLLETTNMIIGSAKVISETSEVNAFTISTPHFLKEDSFTIPYDAIHTIKIAEGEMMIAIKAL
;
A
#
# COMPACT_ATOMS: atom_id res chain seq x y z
N MET A 1 -8.31 -6.75 9.57
CA MET A 1 -7.86 -5.54 8.88
C MET A 1 -7.03 -5.83 7.63
N LEU A 2 -5.88 -6.52 7.73
CA LEU A 2 -5.04 -6.83 6.56
C LEU A 2 -5.81 -7.46 5.37
N PRO A 3 -6.72 -8.45 5.55
CA PRO A 3 -7.50 -8.99 4.43
C PRO A 3 -8.33 -7.95 3.66
N ILE A 4 -8.84 -6.92 4.35
CA ILE A 4 -9.61 -5.83 3.73
C ILE A 4 -8.69 -4.90 2.93
N ILE A 5 -7.49 -4.61 3.48
CA ILE A 5 -6.47 -3.83 2.76
C ILE A 5 -6.00 -4.57 1.52
N LEU A 6 -5.82 -5.89 1.61
CA LEU A 6 -5.47 -6.73 0.46
C LEU A 6 -6.56 -6.71 -0.60
N GLN A 7 -7.83 -6.87 -0.21
CA GLN A 7 -8.94 -6.73 -1.14
C GLN A 7 -8.97 -5.35 -1.83
N ALA A 8 -8.69 -4.28 -1.09
CA ALA A 8 -8.60 -2.94 -1.66
C ALA A 8 -7.42 -2.79 -2.64
N ALA A 9 -6.28 -3.41 -2.34
CA ALA A 9 -5.11 -3.43 -3.21
C ALA A 9 -5.35 -4.24 -4.50
N GLU A 10 -6.02 -5.39 -4.41
CA GLU A 10 -6.44 -6.17 -5.58
C GLU A 10 -7.41 -5.35 -6.45
N ASN A 11 -8.37 -4.67 -5.84
CA ASN A 11 -9.27 -3.76 -6.54
C ASN A 11 -8.52 -2.60 -7.20
N PHE A 12 -7.49 -2.04 -6.55
CA PHE A 12 -6.63 -1.04 -7.14
C PHE A 12 -5.90 -1.59 -8.38
N CYS A 13 -5.31 -2.78 -8.28
CA CYS A 13 -4.64 -3.44 -9.40
C CYS A 13 -5.57 -3.62 -10.60
N ILE A 14 -6.78 -4.14 -10.39
CA ILE A 14 -7.73 -4.46 -11.47
C ILE A 14 -8.38 -3.19 -12.04
N HIS A 15 -8.87 -2.31 -11.17
CA HIS A 15 -9.80 -1.25 -11.56
C HIS A 15 -9.17 0.12 -11.73
N GLN A 16 -8.01 0.38 -11.09
CA GLN A 16 -7.36 1.68 -11.12
C GLN A 16 -6.18 1.69 -12.09
N ILE A 17 -5.29 0.71 -11.98
CA ILE A 17 -4.10 0.63 -12.84
C ILE A 17 -4.22 -0.39 -13.98
N GLY A 18 -5.25 -1.25 -13.95
CA GLY A 18 -5.53 -2.21 -15.02
C GLY A 18 -4.44 -3.25 -15.25
N LEU A 19 -3.64 -3.56 -14.23
CA LEU A 19 -2.50 -4.49 -14.34
C LEU A 19 -2.82 -5.86 -13.75
N PRO A 20 -2.33 -6.95 -14.36
CA PRO A 20 -2.44 -8.28 -13.79
C PRO A 20 -1.61 -8.36 -12.51
N HIS A 21 -2.15 -9.03 -11.50
CA HIS A 21 -1.49 -9.22 -10.22
C HIS A 21 -1.55 -10.69 -9.79
N THR A 22 -0.59 -11.06 -8.96
CA THR A 22 -0.51 -12.38 -8.31
C THR A 22 0.04 -12.20 -6.90
N THR A 23 -0.56 -12.88 -5.93
CA THR A 23 -0.03 -12.97 -4.57
C THR A 23 1.16 -13.92 -4.53
N VAL A 24 2.21 -13.50 -3.82
CA VAL A 24 3.46 -14.27 -3.68
C VAL A 24 3.93 -14.25 -2.23
N ASP A 25 4.28 -15.43 -1.71
CA ASP A 25 4.93 -15.59 -0.42
C ASP A 25 6.45 -15.33 -0.55
N THR A 26 6.83 -14.08 -0.82
CA THR A 26 8.24 -13.69 -0.94
C THR A 26 8.59 -12.58 0.02
N ASN A 27 9.63 -12.84 0.83
CA ASN A 27 10.30 -11.85 1.69
C ASN A 27 11.61 -11.37 1.05
N GLU A 28 11.65 -11.22 -0.27
CA GLU A 28 12.85 -10.74 -0.95
C GLU A 28 13.19 -9.32 -0.50
N LYS A 29 14.44 -9.10 -0.09
CA LYS A 29 14.93 -7.78 0.34
C LYS A 29 15.24 -6.94 -0.88
N LYS A 30 14.19 -6.44 -1.55
CA LYS A 30 14.30 -5.45 -2.62
C LYS A 30 14.24 -4.05 -2.05
N ARG A 31 14.98 -3.13 -2.68
CA ARG A 31 14.92 -1.70 -2.37
C ARG A 31 13.55 -1.18 -2.80
N THR A 32 12.85 -0.58 -1.84
CA THR A 32 11.41 -0.27 -1.94
C THR A 32 11.17 1.11 -1.35
N LEU A 33 10.32 1.93 -1.98
CA LEU A 33 9.81 3.15 -1.36
C LEU A 33 8.70 2.75 -0.39
N ILE A 34 8.80 3.20 0.86
CA ILE A 34 7.91 2.76 1.93
C ILE A 34 7.18 3.96 2.53
N ALA A 35 5.86 3.86 2.57
CA ALA A 35 4.97 4.78 3.24
C ALA A 35 4.18 4.04 4.32
N TYR A 36 3.62 4.81 5.25
CA TYR A 36 2.71 4.28 6.26
C TYR A 36 1.60 5.26 6.59
N LEU A 37 0.54 4.74 7.18
CA LEU A 37 -0.44 5.54 7.92
C LEU A 37 -0.94 4.75 9.13
N ASP A 38 -1.49 5.49 10.10
CA ASP A 38 -2.06 4.91 11.30
C ASP A 38 -3.57 4.70 11.09
N ILE A 39 -4.06 3.57 11.59
CA ILE A 39 -5.45 3.13 11.53
C ILE A 39 -5.95 2.98 12.96
N GLU A 40 -7.13 3.51 13.24
CA GLU A 40 -7.80 3.38 14.54
C GLU A 40 -9.14 2.66 14.35
N THR A 41 -9.31 1.52 15.01
CA THR A 41 -10.57 0.78 14.99
C THR A 41 -11.61 1.48 15.86
N LYS A 42 -12.90 1.16 15.68
CA LYS A 42 -13.97 1.67 16.54
C LYS A 42 -13.76 1.36 18.04
N ASP A 43 -13.08 0.27 18.35
CA ASP A 43 -12.78 -0.15 19.73
C ASP A 43 -11.53 0.56 20.31
N GLY A 44 -10.93 1.47 19.53
CA GLY A 44 -9.76 2.26 19.93
C GLY A 44 -8.42 1.56 19.72
N GLU A 45 -8.39 0.39 19.08
CA GLU A 45 -7.14 -0.30 18.76
C GLU A 45 -6.40 0.44 17.64
N LYS A 46 -5.11 0.69 17.86
CA LYS A 46 -4.27 1.40 16.91
C LYS A 46 -3.36 0.43 16.17
N HIS A 47 -3.33 0.60 14.87
CA HIS A 47 -2.49 -0.16 13.97
C HIS A 47 -1.75 0.81 13.06
N ARG A 48 -0.59 0.39 12.57
CA ARG A 48 0.12 1.04 11.48
C ARG A 48 0.07 0.13 10.27
N ALA A 49 -0.46 0.65 9.18
CA ALA A 49 -0.39 0.00 7.87
C ALA A 49 0.79 0.59 7.10
N TYR A 50 1.55 -0.29 6.46
CA TYR A 50 2.68 0.05 5.61
C TYR A 50 2.37 -0.36 4.18
N LEU A 51 2.71 0.52 3.23
CA LEU A 51 2.74 0.23 1.81
C LEU A 51 4.16 0.40 1.31
N GLY A 52 4.72 -0.65 0.73
CA GLY A 52 5.98 -0.61 0.00
C GLY A 52 5.73 -0.83 -1.48
N CYS A 53 6.29 -0.01 -2.35
CA CYS A 53 6.36 -0.30 -3.78
C CYS A 53 7.81 -0.26 -4.25
N ASP A 54 8.21 -1.22 -5.08
CA ASP A 54 9.48 -1.06 -5.78
C ASP A 54 9.42 0.10 -6.79
N LYS A 55 10.59 0.57 -7.21
CA LYS A 55 10.70 1.73 -8.09
C LYS A 55 10.04 1.51 -9.45
N LEU A 56 10.03 0.26 -9.94
CA LEU A 56 9.45 -0.07 -11.25
C LEU A 56 7.94 0.08 -11.20
N LEU A 57 7.30 -0.49 -10.17
CA LEU A 57 5.87 -0.38 -9.98
C LEU A 57 5.43 1.08 -9.78
N ILE A 58 6.11 1.81 -8.90
CA ILE A 58 5.67 3.19 -8.62
C ILE A 58 5.90 4.13 -9.81
N GLN A 59 6.92 3.89 -10.65
CA GLN A 59 7.07 4.58 -11.92
C GLN A 59 5.93 4.26 -12.90
N HIS A 60 5.52 2.99 -13.03
CA HIS A 60 4.36 2.65 -13.86
C HIS A 60 3.06 3.29 -13.35
N ILE A 61 2.87 3.36 -12.03
CA ILE A 61 1.73 4.07 -11.45
C ILE A 61 1.81 5.56 -11.80
N ALA A 62 2.99 6.19 -11.67
CA ALA A 62 3.19 7.58 -12.06
C ALA A 62 2.90 7.81 -13.55
N GLU A 63 3.33 6.91 -14.44
CA GLU A 63 3.03 6.98 -15.87
C GLU A 63 1.51 6.92 -16.14
N ILE A 64 0.79 6.01 -15.48
CA ILE A 64 -0.66 5.87 -15.64
C ILE A 64 -1.41 7.14 -15.20
N TYR A 65 -1.01 7.74 -14.08
CA TYR A 65 -1.72 8.89 -13.49
C TYR A 65 -1.26 10.25 -14.03
N LEU A 66 0.03 10.40 -14.34
CA LEU A 66 0.66 11.66 -14.70
C LEU A 66 1.10 11.73 -16.17
N GLY A 67 1.21 10.59 -16.85
CA GLY A 67 1.73 10.51 -18.22
C GLY A 67 3.25 10.67 -18.31
N GLU A 68 3.97 10.49 -17.20
CA GLU A 68 5.42 10.64 -17.11
C GLU A 68 6.12 9.28 -17.25
N GLU A 69 6.90 9.11 -18.33
CA GLU A 69 7.71 7.90 -18.55
C GLU A 69 8.89 7.79 -17.56
N SER A 70 9.30 8.92 -16.98
CA SER A 70 10.36 9.00 -15.99
C SER A 70 10.07 10.14 -15.03
N SER A 71 9.91 9.82 -13.75
CA SER A 71 9.63 10.77 -12.69
C SER A 71 10.82 10.90 -11.74
N ASP A 72 10.98 12.07 -11.13
CA ASP A 72 11.99 12.28 -10.09
C ASP A 72 11.57 11.65 -8.75
N GLU A 73 12.49 11.64 -7.79
CA GLU A 73 12.27 10.98 -6.49
C GLU A 73 11.13 11.61 -5.68
N GLU A 74 10.94 12.93 -5.79
CA GLU A 74 9.87 13.65 -5.10
C GLU A 74 8.51 13.23 -5.67
N THR A 75 8.39 13.19 -6.99
CA THR A 75 7.18 12.75 -7.69
C THR A 75 6.84 11.30 -7.37
N LEU A 76 7.83 10.39 -7.37
CA LEU A 76 7.59 8.99 -7.01
C LEU A 76 7.19 8.82 -5.53
N MET A 77 7.75 9.63 -4.63
CA MET A 77 7.35 9.66 -3.23
C MET A 77 5.90 10.13 -3.07
N ASP A 78 5.52 11.23 -3.73
CA ASP A 78 4.16 11.75 -3.69
C ASP A 78 3.15 10.74 -4.28
N MET A 79 3.52 10.09 -5.38
CA MET A 79 2.70 9.01 -5.95
C MET A 79 2.56 7.82 -5.00
N LEU A 80 3.58 7.48 -4.22
CA LEU A 80 3.45 6.44 -3.20
C LEU A 80 2.48 6.84 -2.09
N LEU A 81 2.55 8.10 -1.63
CA LEU A 81 1.63 8.61 -0.61
C LEU A 81 0.18 8.60 -1.12
N GLU A 82 -0.06 9.06 -2.34
CA GLU A 82 -1.38 9.03 -2.94
C GLU A 82 -1.86 7.58 -3.13
N THR A 83 -1.02 6.69 -3.64
CA THR A 83 -1.34 5.26 -3.77
C THR A 83 -1.71 4.62 -2.42
N THR A 84 -0.96 4.97 -1.36
CA THR A 84 -1.24 4.54 0.02
C THR A 84 -2.62 5.01 0.48
N ASN A 85 -2.93 6.28 0.22
CA ASN A 85 -4.22 6.87 0.54
C ASN A 85 -5.36 6.23 -0.24
N MET A 86 -5.18 5.97 -1.54
CA MET A 86 -6.17 5.32 -2.40
C MET A 86 -6.50 3.89 -1.93
N ILE A 87 -5.48 3.08 -1.67
CA ILE A 87 -5.66 1.69 -1.26
C ILE A 87 -6.29 1.61 0.13
N ILE A 88 -5.69 2.28 1.12
CA ILE A 88 -6.16 2.15 2.51
C ILE A 88 -7.46 2.97 2.73
N GLY A 89 -7.66 4.07 2.00
CA GLY A 89 -8.92 4.78 1.92
C GLY A 89 -10.05 3.93 1.32
N SER A 90 -9.77 3.17 0.26
CA SER A 90 -10.73 2.19 -0.26
C SER A 90 -11.02 1.09 0.76
N ALA A 91 -9.99 0.58 1.45
CA ALA A 91 -10.16 -0.42 2.52
C ALA A 91 -11.06 0.09 3.66
N LYS A 92 -10.94 1.38 4.03
CA LYS A 92 -11.85 2.02 4.99
C LYS A 92 -13.30 1.93 4.51
N VAL A 93 -13.58 2.32 3.26
CA VAL A 93 -14.95 2.27 2.70
C VAL A 93 -15.47 0.84 2.66
N ILE A 94 -14.64 -0.14 2.26
CA ILE A 94 -15.02 -1.57 2.29
C ILE A 94 -15.38 -1.99 3.73
N SER A 95 -14.58 -1.57 4.71
CA SER A 95 -14.80 -1.93 6.12
C SER A 95 -16.10 -1.37 6.70
N GLU A 96 -16.61 -0.24 6.20
CA GLU A 96 -17.87 0.35 6.65
C GLU A 96 -19.08 -0.55 6.35
N THR A 97 -18.97 -1.45 5.37
CA THR A 97 -20.01 -2.45 5.05
C THR A 97 -20.12 -3.59 6.08
N SER A 98 -19.11 -3.75 6.94
CA SER A 98 -19.04 -4.74 8.00
C SER A 98 -18.90 -4.00 9.33
N GLU A 99 -20.01 -3.78 10.05
CA GLU A 99 -20.04 -2.94 11.26
C GLU A 99 -18.91 -3.23 12.28
N VAL A 100 -18.45 -4.48 12.33
CA VAL A 100 -17.43 -5.03 13.23
C VAL A 100 -15.99 -4.58 12.88
N ASN A 101 -15.71 -4.24 11.62
CA ASN A 101 -14.35 -3.98 11.16
C ASN A 101 -14.11 -2.52 10.73
N ALA A 102 -15.07 -1.63 10.93
CA ALA A 102 -14.93 -0.22 10.54
C ALA A 102 -13.80 0.49 11.30
N PHE A 103 -13.02 1.30 10.59
CA PHE A 103 -11.89 2.04 11.14
C PHE A 103 -11.76 3.45 10.54
N THR A 104 -10.96 4.30 11.18
CA THR A 104 -10.52 5.60 10.63
C THR A 104 -9.04 5.54 10.30
N ILE A 105 -8.56 6.48 9.47
CA ILE A 105 -7.19 6.48 8.96
C ILE A 105 -6.59 7.89 9.11
N SER A 106 -5.28 7.95 9.38
CA SER A 106 -4.51 9.19 9.30
C SER A 106 -4.11 9.51 7.86
N THR A 107 -3.44 10.64 7.66
CA THR A 107 -2.72 10.92 6.41
C THR A 107 -1.51 10.00 6.26
N PRO A 108 -1.14 9.62 5.03
CA PRO A 108 0.09 8.87 4.76
C PRO A 108 1.34 9.71 5.02
N HIS A 109 2.41 9.01 5.43
CA HIS A 109 3.73 9.55 5.66
C HIS A 109 4.78 8.70 4.97
N PHE A 110 5.75 9.35 4.33
CA PHE A 110 6.89 8.66 3.76
C PHE A 110 7.83 8.23 4.88
N LEU A 111 8.31 6.99 4.82
CA LEU A 111 9.21 6.44 5.84
C LEU A 111 10.66 6.45 5.36
N LYS A 112 10.93 5.74 4.26
CA LYS A 112 12.26 5.59 3.68
C LYS A 112 12.19 4.87 2.33
N GLU A 113 13.27 4.97 1.57
CA GLU A 113 13.56 4.08 0.45
C GLU A 113 14.67 3.10 0.85
N ASP A 114 14.32 1.83 1.09
CA ASP A 114 15.25 0.80 1.56
C ASP A 114 14.63 -0.60 1.43
N SER A 115 15.36 -1.63 1.84
CA SER A 115 14.78 -2.95 2.11
C SER A 115 13.70 -2.87 3.20
N PHE A 116 12.65 -3.67 3.03
CA PHE A 116 11.54 -3.77 3.98
C PHE A 116 11.94 -4.54 5.25
N THR A 117 12.65 -3.87 6.16
CA THR A 117 13.17 -4.45 7.41
C THR A 117 12.44 -3.93 8.66
N ILE A 118 11.28 -3.30 8.46
CA ILE A 118 10.51 -2.68 9.53
C ILE A 118 9.77 -3.80 10.30
N PRO A 119 9.64 -3.71 11.64
CA PRO A 119 8.83 -4.68 12.38
C PRO A 119 7.37 -4.66 11.93
N TYR A 120 6.79 -5.84 11.67
CA TYR A 120 5.39 -6.03 11.31
C TYR A 120 4.83 -7.29 12.00
N ASP A 121 3.52 -7.34 12.16
CA ASP A 121 2.83 -8.54 12.67
C ASP A 121 2.40 -9.45 11.53
N ALA A 122 2.06 -8.86 10.38
CA ALA A 122 1.77 -9.58 9.15
C ALA A 122 2.16 -8.75 7.93
N ILE A 123 2.60 -9.44 6.88
CA ILE A 123 2.97 -8.87 5.58
C ILE A 123 2.39 -9.73 4.46
N HIS A 124 2.09 -9.10 3.33
CA HIS A 124 1.74 -9.75 2.08
C HIS A 124 2.41 -9.02 0.92
N THR A 125 2.89 -9.79 -0.05
CA THR A 125 3.51 -9.27 -1.26
C THR A 125 2.61 -9.59 -2.45
N ILE A 126 2.31 -8.58 -3.24
CA ILE A 126 1.55 -8.65 -4.48
C ILE A 126 2.52 -8.31 -5.60
N LYS A 127 2.76 -9.26 -6.50
CA LYS A 127 3.47 -9.01 -7.74
C LYS A 127 2.50 -8.45 -8.77
N ILE A 128 2.85 -7.33 -9.39
CA ILE A 128 2.01 -6.58 -10.33
C ILE A 128 2.84 -6.32 -11.57
N ALA A 129 2.50 -6.99 -12.67
CA ALA A 129 3.34 -7.06 -13.86
C ALA A 129 4.80 -7.44 -13.51
N GLU A 130 5.76 -6.52 -13.74
CA GLU A 130 7.19 -6.72 -13.45
C GLU A 130 7.62 -6.18 -12.08
N GLY A 131 6.75 -5.45 -11.39
CA GLY A 131 7.02 -4.85 -10.09
C GLY A 131 6.28 -5.51 -8.94
N GLU A 132 6.54 -5.05 -7.73
CA GLU A 132 6.03 -5.62 -6.48
C GLU A 132 5.54 -4.54 -5.51
N MET A 133 4.42 -4.86 -4.87
CA MET A 133 3.81 -4.10 -3.79
C MET A 133 3.81 -4.95 -2.53
N MET A 134 4.29 -4.41 -1.42
CA MET A 134 4.25 -5.02 -0.09
C MET A 134 3.25 -4.27 0.79
N ILE A 135 2.38 -5.01 1.47
CA ILE A 135 1.42 -4.47 2.42
C ILE A 135 1.66 -5.15 3.75
N ALA A 136 1.96 -4.36 4.79
CA ALA A 136 2.18 -4.89 6.13
C ALA A 136 1.34 -4.14 7.18
N ILE A 137 1.09 -4.79 8.30
CA ILE A 137 0.39 -4.20 9.44
C ILE A 137 1.16 -4.46 10.74
N LYS A 138 1.08 -3.52 11.67
CA LYS A 138 1.65 -3.62 13.02
C LYS A 138 0.71 -3.00 14.05
N ALA A 139 0.38 -3.68 15.13
CA ALA A 139 -0.29 -3.08 16.29
C ALA A 139 0.64 -2.10 17.02
N LEU A 140 0.08 -0.99 17.51
CA LEU A 140 0.79 0.11 18.19
C LEU A 140 0.64 0.07 19.72
#